data_AF-A0A9K3CUU5-F1
#
_entry.id   AF-A0A9K3CUU5-F1
#
_cell.length_a   1.000
_cell.length_b   1.000
_cell.length_c   1.000
_cell.angle_alpha   90.00
_cell.angle_beta   90.00
_cell.angle_gamma   90.00
#
_symmetry.space_group_name_H-M   'P 1'
#
loop_
_entity.id
_entity.type
_entity.pdbx_description
1 polymer ?
#
loop_
_entity_poly.entity_id
_entity_poly.type
_entity_poly.pdbx_seq_one_letter_code
_entity_poly.pdbx_strand_id
1 'polypeptide(L)'
;MLPTVATAVYRFPACMARSMATMPLDNMTNKALCMTTEEREEAGLIGRMPAKVESMETAIARVGAQFDKCKTMEERRLYMQALRNFSVPLYYEFATENVEKTLPLLYTPGVGDACSQYGSEFGQNSSQGFYLNMSM
;
A
#
# COMPACT_ATOMS: atom_id res chain seq x y z
N MET A 1 -25.17 13.57 -1.57
CA MET A 1 -25.27 12.59 -0.47
C MET A 1 -24.13 11.57 -0.61
N LEU A 2 -22.88 12.01 -0.43
CA LEU A 2 -21.68 11.17 -0.50
C LEU A 2 -20.78 11.47 0.71
N PRO A 3 -20.99 10.77 1.85
CA PRO A 3 -19.89 10.60 2.80
C PRO A 3 -19.97 9.22 3.46
N THR A 4 -19.56 8.15 2.78
CA THR A 4 -19.38 6.83 3.42
C THR A 4 -18.19 6.06 2.86
N VAL A 5 -17.92 6.16 1.55
CA VAL A 5 -16.81 5.41 0.93
C VAL A 5 -15.45 6.06 1.28
N ALA A 6 -15.33 7.38 1.22
CA ALA A 6 -14.09 8.08 1.53
C ALA A 6 -13.62 7.86 2.99
N THR A 7 -14.53 7.74 3.95
CA THR A 7 -14.19 7.60 5.37
C THR A 7 -13.76 6.17 5.74
N ALA A 8 -14.14 5.16 4.95
CA ALA A 8 -13.74 3.76 5.18
C ALA A 8 -12.41 3.41 4.47
N VAL A 9 -12.13 4.02 3.31
CA VAL A 9 -10.94 3.75 2.48
C VAL A 9 -9.65 4.27 3.13
N TYR A 10 -9.72 5.25 4.04
CA TYR A 10 -8.55 5.75 4.80
C TYR A 10 -8.41 5.13 6.19
N ARG A 11 -9.10 4.04 6.51
CA ARG A 11 -8.86 3.31 7.77
C ARG A 11 -7.69 2.36 7.64
N PHE A 12 -6.55 2.90 7.21
CA PHE A 12 -5.26 2.30 7.47
C PHE A 12 -5.15 2.02 8.97
N PRO A 13 -4.54 0.91 9.40
CA PRO A 13 -4.19 0.78 10.80
C PRO A 13 -3.38 2.02 11.20
N ALA A 14 -3.61 2.55 12.41
CA ALA A 14 -3.00 3.80 12.87
C ALA A 14 -1.46 3.82 12.74
N CYS A 15 -0.83 2.64 12.68
CA CYS A 15 0.59 2.46 12.41
C CYS A 15 1.03 2.86 10.98
N MET A 16 0.15 2.76 9.97
CA MET A 16 0.44 3.02 8.56
C MET A 16 0.02 4.45 8.15
N ALA A 17 -1.10 4.95 8.69
CA ALA A 17 -1.58 6.32 8.46
C ALA A 17 -0.62 7.38 9.00
N ARG A 18 -0.02 7.13 10.18
CA ARG A 18 0.91 8.08 10.81
C ARG A 18 2.30 8.03 10.19
N SER A 19 2.74 6.85 9.72
CA SER A 19 4.06 6.67 9.11
C SER A 19 4.18 7.26 7.70
N MET A 20 3.10 7.27 6.90
CA MET A 20 3.15 7.83 5.53
C MET A 20 3.49 9.33 5.49
N ALA A 21 3.14 10.11 6.52
CA ALA A 21 3.45 11.54 6.58
C ALA A 21 4.80 11.85 7.26
N THR A 22 5.39 10.89 8.00
CA THR A 22 6.62 11.09 8.78
C THR A 22 7.81 10.26 8.32
N MET A 23 7.65 9.36 7.34
CA MET A 23 8.75 8.64 6.69
C MET A 23 9.12 9.33 5.38
N PRO A 24 10.24 10.07 5.31
CA PRO A 24 10.79 10.60 4.07
C PRO A 24 11.59 9.52 3.32
N LEU A 25 11.12 8.27 3.32
CA LEU A 25 11.78 7.18 2.61
C LEU A 25 11.07 6.93 1.28
N ASP A 26 11.89 6.60 0.29
CA ASP A 26 11.38 6.06 -0.97
C ASP A 26 10.59 4.77 -0.69
N ASN A 27 9.45 4.61 -1.36
CA ASN A 27 8.60 3.44 -1.18
C ASN A 27 9.33 2.13 -1.57
N MET A 28 10.35 2.24 -2.42
CA MET A 28 11.20 1.14 -2.87
C MET A 28 12.09 0.58 -1.76
N THR A 29 12.55 1.42 -0.84
CA THR A 29 13.49 1.04 0.23
C THR A 29 12.83 0.90 1.59
N ASN A 30 11.60 1.38 1.74
CA ASN A 30 10.86 1.30 2.98
C ASN A 30 10.48 -0.15 3.32
N LYS A 31 11.05 -0.71 4.40
CA LYS A 31 10.71 -2.05 4.95
C LYS A 31 9.68 -1.99 6.09
N ALA A 32 9.06 -0.84 6.33
CA ALA A 32 8.13 -0.63 7.44
C ALA A 32 8.73 -1.04 8.79
N LEU A 33 7.96 -1.68 9.68
CA LEU A 33 8.41 -2.10 11.01
C LEU A 33 9.50 -3.19 10.99
N CYS A 34 9.80 -3.77 9.83
CA CYS A 34 10.87 -4.75 9.64
C CYS A 34 12.28 -4.12 9.60
N MET A 35 12.38 -2.78 9.63
CA MET A 35 13.68 -2.12 9.73
C MET A 35 14.32 -2.38 11.09
N THR A 36 15.59 -2.77 11.10
CA THR A 36 16.37 -2.97 12.33
C THR A 36 16.62 -1.65 13.04
N THR A 37 17.06 -1.71 14.30
CA THR A 37 17.42 -0.49 15.03
C THR A 37 18.51 0.28 14.31
N GLU A 38 19.57 -0.39 13.87
CA GLU A 38 20.70 0.18 13.12
C GLU A 38 20.24 0.88 11.83
N GLU A 39 19.41 0.20 11.01
CA GLU A 39 18.85 0.79 9.78
C GLU A 39 18.00 2.04 10.08
N ARG A 40 17.32 2.08 11.23
CA ARG A 40 16.53 3.26 11.65
C ARG A 40 17.43 4.41 12.13
N GLU A 41 18.58 4.12 12.73
CA GLU A 41 19.54 5.16 13.12
C GLU A 41 20.14 5.80 11.88
N GLU A 42 20.60 4.98 10.93
CA GLU A 42 21.15 5.43 9.65
C GLU A 42 20.14 6.23 8.82
N ALA A 43 18.88 5.80 8.80
CA ALA A 43 17.80 6.50 8.10
C ALA A 43 17.24 7.71 8.86
N GLY A 44 17.72 8.01 10.08
CA GLY A 44 17.22 9.13 10.89
C GLY A 44 15.74 8.97 11.30
N LEU A 45 15.30 7.73 11.53
CA LEU A 45 13.92 7.34 11.87
C LEU A 45 13.70 7.12 13.37
N ILE A 46 14.74 7.30 14.20
CA ILE A 46 14.63 7.24 15.65
C ILE A 46 13.55 8.24 16.13
N GLY A 47 12.59 7.76 16.90
CA GLY A 47 11.46 8.57 17.40
C GLY A 47 10.33 8.85 16.40
N ARG A 48 10.52 8.53 15.10
CA ARG A 48 9.48 8.63 14.07
C ARG A 48 8.70 7.33 13.86
N MET A 49 9.20 6.22 14.40
CA MET A 49 8.59 4.90 14.33
C MET A 49 8.35 4.31 15.72
N PRO A 50 7.37 3.39 15.86
CA PRO A 50 7.23 2.57 17.06
C PRO A 50 8.52 1.82 17.39
N ALA A 51 8.85 1.68 18.69
CA ALA A 51 10.08 1.03 19.15
C ALA A 51 10.16 -0.46 18.81
N LYS A 52 9.01 -1.12 18.55
CA LYS A 52 8.96 -2.53 18.18
C LYS A 52 9.56 -2.76 16.79
N VAL A 53 10.45 -3.74 16.69
CA VAL A 53 10.90 -4.34 15.43
C VAL A 53 10.06 -5.59 15.19
N GLU A 54 9.51 -5.73 13.99
CA GLU A 54 8.68 -6.89 13.60
C GLU A 54 9.42 -7.77 12.58
N SER A 55 9.16 -9.07 12.58
CA SER A 55 9.62 -9.95 11.50
C SER A 55 8.76 -9.75 10.25
N MET A 56 9.33 -10.08 9.08
CA MET A 56 8.61 -10.01 7.80
C MET A 56 7.33 -10.87 7.83
N GLU A 57 7.42 -12.10 8.33
CA GLU A 57 6.26 -13.00 8.47
C GLU A 57 5.13 -12.39 9.31
N THR A 58 5.46 -11.71 10.41
CA THR A 58 4.46 -11.03 11.25
C THR A 58 3.82 -9.86 10.51
N ALA A 59 4.62 -9.09 9.77
CA ALA A 59 4.13 -7.98 8.97
C ALA A 59 3.20 -8.46 7.85
N ILE A 60 3.55 -9.55 7.17
CA ILE A 60 2.72 -10.19 6.13
C ILE A 60 1.42 -10.72 6.72
N ALA A 61 1.47 -11.44 7.85
CA ALA A 61 0.27 -11.91 8.54
C ALA A 61 -0.67 -10.76 8.93
N ARG A 62 -0.10 -9.63 9.38
CA ARG A 62 -0.86 -8.40 9.66
C ARG A 62 -1.49 -7.81 8.40
N VAL A 63 -0.77 -7.78 7.28
CA VAL A 63 -1.29 -7.32 5.98
C VAL A 63 -2.43 -8.23 5.53
N GLY A 64 -2.25 -9.55 5.57
CA GLY A 64 -3.28 -10.53 5.23
C GLY A 64 -4.55 -10.37 6.06
N ALA A 65 -4.42 -10.19 7.37
CA ALA A 65 -5.56 -9.96 8.25
C ALA A 65 -6.34 -8.67 7.95
N GLN A 66 -5.70 -7.65 7.36
CA GLN A 66 -6.41 -6.44 6.91
C GLN A 66 -7.00 -6.64 5.51
N PHE A 67 -6.28 -7.31 4.62
CA PHE A 67 -6.75 -7.68 3.29
C PHE A 67 -8.04 -8.51 3.36
N ASP A 68 -8.12 -9.47 4.29
CA ASP A 68 -9.30 -10.33 4.45
C ASP A 68 -10.52 -9.58 5.02
N LYS A 69 -10.33 -8.39 5.65
CA LYS A 69 -11.44 -7.53 6.09
C LYS A 69 -12.09 -6.76 4.94
N CYS A 70 -11.38 -6.58 3.83
CA CYS A 70 -11.93 -5.96 2.63
C CYS A 70 -12.97 -6.90 2.01
N LYS A 71 -14.20 -6.40 1.88
CA LYS A 71 -15.37 -7.17 1.46
C LYS A 71 -15.51 -7.23 -0.04
N THR A 72 -15.15 -6.15 -0.72
CA THR A 72 -15.29 -6.03 -2.17
C THR A 72 -13.94 -6.19 -2.87
N MET A 73 -13.99 -6.54 -4.16
CA MET A 73 -12.82 -6.63 -5.00
C MET A 73 -12.10 -5.27 -5.10
N GLU A 74 -12.86 -4.18 -5.23
CA GLU A 74 -12.33 -2.81 -5.27
C GLU A 74 -11.63 -2.41 -3.97
N GLU A 75 -12.23 -2.70 -2.81
CA GLU A 75 -11.59 -2.42 -1.51
C GLU A 75 -10.24 -3.13 -1.39
N ARG A 76 -10.15 -4.39 -1.87
CA ARG A 76 -8.89 -5.16 -1.86
C ARG A 76 -7.87 -4.57 -2.81
N ARG A 77 -8.29 -4.14 -4.02
CA ARG A 77 -7.40 -3.49 -4.99
C ARG A 77 -6.85 -2.16 -4.44
N LEU A 78 -7.70 -1.31 -3.90
CA LEU A 78 -7.31 -0.03 -3.29
C LEU A 78 -6.36 -0.26 -2.10
N TYR A 79 -6.63 -1.28 -1.28
CA TYR A 79 -5.74 -1.68 -0.20
C TYR A 79 -4.35 -2.09 -0.71
N MET A 80 -4.28 -2.93 -1.75
CA MET A 80 -3.02 -3.35 -2.38
C MET A 80 -2.26 -2.18 -3.01
N GLN A 81 -2.97 -1.25 -3.67
CA GLN A 81 -2.38 -0.04 -4.23
C GLN A 81 -1.75 0.83 -3.13
N ALA A 82 -2.46 1.00 -2.01
CA ALA A 82 -1.94 1.76 -0.90
C ALA A 82 -0.77 1.08 -0.18
N LEU A 83 -0.80 -0.26 -0.07
CA LEU A 83 0.32 -1.04 0.43
C LEU A 83 1.57 -0.82 -0.41
N ARG A 84 1.43 -0.86 -1.75
CA ARG A 84 2.52 -0.58 -2.69
C ARG A 84 3.07 0.84 -2.54
N ASN A 85 2.18 1.83 -2.39
CA ASN A 85 2.59 3.22 -2.18
C ASN A 85 3.34 3.42 -0.85
N PHE A 86 3.08 2.58 0.16
CA PHE A 86 3.75 2.64 1.44
C PHE A 86 5.09 1.89 1.45
N SER A 87 5.11 0.64 0.98
CA SER A 87 6.27 -0.24 0.97
C SER A 87 6.15 -1.23 -0.19
N VAL A 88 7.02 -1.06 -1.18
CA VAL A 88 7.12 -1.96 -2.31
C VAL A 88 7.67 -3.34 -1.90
N PRO A 89 8.66 -3.46 -0.99
CA PRO A 89 9.11 -4.76 -0.51
C PRO A 89 7.97 -5.59 0.11
N LEU A 90 7.20 -4.99 1.03
CA LEU A 90 6.12 -5.69 1.72
C LEU A 90 4.96 -6.04 0.77
N TYR A 91 4.71 -5.19 -0.22
CA TYR A 91 3.73 -5.46 -1.27
C TYR A 91 4.10 -6.71 -2.08
N TYR A 92 5.36 -6.82 -2.53
CA TYR A 92 5.77 -7.96 -3.34
C TYR A 92 5.80 -9.25 -2.54
N GLU A 93 6.33 -9.24 -1.32
CA GLU A 93 6.33 -10.40 -0.43
C GLU A 93 4.91 -10.95 -0.20
N PHE A 94 3.95 -10.08 0.15
CA PHE A 94 2.56 -10.50 0.34
C PHE A 94 1.92 -11.03 -0.96
N ALA A 95 2.19 -10.37 -2.09
CA ALA A 95 1.65 -10.77 -3.39
C ALA A 95 2.21 -12.13 -3.85
N THR A 96 3.49 -12.42 -3.61
CA THR A 96 4.12 -13.69 -3.97
C THR A 96 3.67 -14.85 -3.08
N GLU A 97 3.36 -14.60 -1.80
CA GLU A 97 2.79 -15.63 -0.93
C GLU A 97 1.31 -15.91 -1.24
N ASN A 98 0.57 -14.91 -1.75
CA ASN A 98 -0.88 -14.97 -1.95
C ASN A 98 -1.26 -14.76 -3.43
N VAL A 99 -0.54 -15.38 -4.36
CA VAL A 99 -0.73 -15.16 -5.81
C VAL A 99 -2.15 -15.44 -6.26
N GLU A 100 -2.75 -16.55 -5.81
CA GLU A 100 -4.11 -16.93 -6.21
C GLU A 100 -5.17 -15.87 -5.84
N LYS A 101 -4.97 -15.18 -4.72
CA LYS A 101 -5.88 -14.13 -4.23
C LYS A 101 -5.59 -12.76 -4.85
N THR A 102 -4.32 -12.47 -5.11
CA THR A 102 -3.87 -11.14 -5.53
C THR A 102 -3.85 -10.96 -7.05
N LEU A 103 -3.56 -12.01 -7.81
CA LEU A 103 -3.45 -11.95 -9.27
C LEU A 103 -4.75 -11.46 -9.95
N PRO A 104 -5.96 -11.89 -9.55
CA PRO A 104 -7.19 -11.40 -10.17
C PRO A 104 -7.47 -9.91 -9.93
N LEU A 105 -6.88 -9.33 -8.87
CA LEU A 105 -6.98 -7.90 -8.53
C LEU A 105 -6.02 -7.05 -9.37
N LEU A 106 -4.85 -7.61 -9.71
CA LEU A 106 -3.76 -6.91 -10.38
C LEU A 106 -3.90 -6.91 -11.90
N TYR A 107 -4.50 -7.97 -12.45
CA TYR A 107 -4.65 -8.15 -13.88
C TYR A 107 -6.11 -8.46 -14.21
N THR A 108 -6.44 -9.68 -14.64
CA THR A 108 -7.80 -10.01 -15.08
C THR A 108 -8.61 -10.70 -13.96
N PRO A 109 -9.87 -10.29 -13.71
CA PRO A 109 -10.67 -9.25 -14.36
C PRO A 109 -10.57 -7.84 -13.75
N GLY A 110 -9.95 -7.66 -12.58
CA GLY A 110 -10.05 -6.41 -11.79
C GLY A 110 -9.44 -5.16 -12.43
N VAL A 111 -8.47 -5.30 -13.34
CA VAL A 111 -7.85 -4.15 -14.02
C VAL A 111 -8.82 -3.42 -14.94
N GLY A 112 -9.81 -4.11 -15.52
CA GLY A 112 -10.79 -3.51 -16.43
C GLY A 112 -11.69 -2.50 -15.72
N ASP A 113 -12.17 -2.87 -14.54
CA ASP A 113 -12.98 -2.00 -13.68
C ASP A 113 -12.15 -0.80 -13.20
N ALA A 114 -10.89 -1.05 -12.82
CA ALA A 114 -9.96 -0.01 -12.39
C ALA A 114 -9.65 0.99 -13.51
N CYS A 115 -9.41 0.54 -14.74
CA CYS A 115 -9.19 1.42 -15.89
C CYS A 115 -10.41 2.30 -16.19
N SER A 116 -11.62 1.73 -16.06
CA SER A 116 -12.88 2.45 -16.28
C SER A 116 -13.10 3.57 -15.24
N GLN A 117 -12.71 3.32 -14.00
CA GLN A 117 -12.86 4.25 -12.87
C GLN A 117 -11.62 5.14 -12.63
N TYR A 118 -10.58 4.99 -13.46
CA TYR A 118 -9.29 5.65 -13.27
C TYR A 118 -9.40 7.17 -13.14
N GLY A 119 -10.24 7.80 -13.96
CA GLY A 119 -10.45 9.24 -13.93
C GLY A 119 -11.05 9.75 -12.63
N SER A 120 -11.99 9.00 -12.04
CA SER A 120 -12.60 9.34 -10.74
C SER A 120 -11.72 9.02 -9.54
N GLU A 121 -10.80 8.05 -9.68
CA GLU A 121 -9.85 7.64 -8.64
C GLU A 121 -8.50 8.38 -8.72
N PHE A 122 -8.36 9.31 -9.67
CA PHE A 122 -7.11 10.01 -9.89
C PHE A 122 -6.78 10.94 -8.70
N GLY A 123 -5.58 10.78 -8.13
CA GLY A 123 -5.11 11.50 -6.95
C GLY A 123 -3.59 11.68 -6.93
N GLN A 124 -3.06 12.27 -5.84
CA GLN A 124 -1.68 12.79 -5.78
C GLN A 124 -0.56 11.75 -5.94
N ASN A 125 -0.84 10.44 -5.86
CA ASN A 125 0.15 9.36 -6.01
C ASN A 125 -0.37 8.22 -6.93
N SER A 126 -1.27 8.54 -7.85
CA SER A 126 -1.93 7.54 -8.72
C SER A 126 -1.16 7.27 -10.03
N SER A 127 -0.15 8.08 -10.37
CA SER A 127 0.68 7.89 -11.57
C SER A 127 1.99 7.20 -11.21
N GLN A 128 2.14 5.95 -11.65
CA GLN A 128 3.34 5.13 -11.46
C GLN A 128 4.11 4.92 -12.79
N GLY A 129 3.73 5.64 -13.84
CA GLY A 129 4.30 5.56 -15.17
C GLY A 129 4.26 6.90 -15.89
N PHE A 130 4.73 6.91 -17.13
CA PHE A 130 4.78 8.11 -17.95
C PHE A 130 3.54 8.22 -18.86
N TYR A 131 2.99 9.43 -18.98
CA TYR A 131 1.97 9.74 -19.99
C TYR A 131 2.66 10.41 -21.17
N LEU A 132 2.59 9.78 -22.34
CA LEU A 132 3.12 10.33 -23.57
C LEU A 132 1.95 10.78 -24.44
N ASN A 133 1.85 12.08 -24.67
CA ASN A 133 0.84 12.67 -25.56
C ASN A 133 1.45 12.89 -26.94
N MET A 134 0.66 12.64 -27.98
CA MET A 134 1.05 12.86 -29.39
C MET A 134 0.95 14.32 -29.84
N SER A 135 0.86 15.27 -28.90
CA SER A 135 0.84 16.70 -29.22
C SER A 135 2.26 17.17 -29.56
N MET A 136 2.61 17.04 -30.83
CA MET A 136 3.58 17.88 -31.53
C MET A 136 2.85 19.03 -32.21
#